data_AF-A0A532DDR7-F1
#
_entry.id   AF-A0A532DDR7-F1
#
_cell.length_a   1.000
_cell.length_b   1.000
_cell.length_c   1.000
_cell.angle_alpha   90.00
_cell.angle_beta   90.00
_cell.angle_gamma   90.00
#
_symmetry.space_group_name_H-M   'P 1'
#
loop_
_entity.id
_entity.type
_entity.pdbx_description
1 polymer ?
#
loop_
_entity_poly.entity_id
_entity_poly.type
_entity_poly.pdbx_seq_one_letter_code
_entity_poly.pdbx_strand_id
1 'polypeptide(L)'
;MPIENSFQHDEMSRKNPGERIALRDVALTTLPESSAGLDTMASLGKRLSQAGVRAIVLLHGSIMGTDVFGVQRLDELGGLKRGYSRGVAGLDALLALMRENSNGISQLPGGMQPPLANDDATKRLLDEQMGDAGNFTNAYLELMRQSLNRGLDQPIHCVRELWSCEHHHLGRALAAVSMLGRLRDWVEERKLGQGDRILIQAHGQAGLVLALVSNLFCVTATSSRKRLLDLLVDFASQSNRPDSASTIQRIAPLLVNGTLLNGAMLDVVTFGMPVRYGWDPSGLGKLLHIVNHRSMRTDGKTWLSKMELPQITMEMPIAWGGDYIQELAVGGSDALPTTELAKTANKAVWEMVEPFDGFERWLECARRAVRIPSEGMGMLADYKDSTGSSNVRDHYFGHAAYTRLNAMLFNTTEIVQALYSAK
;
A
#
# COMPACT_ATOMS: atom_id res chain seq x y z
N MET A 1 -6.07 7.13 26.30
CA MET A 1 -4.67 7.53 26.03
C MET A 1 -4.52 7.63 24.51
N PRO A 2 -3.85 8.64 23.93
CA PRO A 2 -3.42 8.52 22.55
C PRO A 2 -2.54 7.26 22.48
N ILE A 3 -2.88 6.33 21.59
CA ILE A 3 -2.06 5.16 21.33
C ILE A 3 -0.97 5.65 20.38
N GLU A 4 0.14 6.11 20.93
CA GLU A 4 1.36 6.31 20.14
C GLU A 4 1.85 4.92 19.73
N ASN A 5 1.83 4.61 18.44
CA ASN A 5 2.20 3.27 17.97
C ASN A 5 3.72 3.06 18.05
N SER A 6 4.53 4.10 17.82
CA SER A 6 6.00 4.06 17.91
C SER A 6 6.64 2.95 17.05
N PHE A 7 6.13 2.77 15.84
CA PHE A 7 6.53 1.75 14.86
C PHE A 7 6.21 0.31 15.26
N GLN A 8 5.32 0.09 16.22
CA GLN A 8 4.88 -1.25 16.56
C GLN A 8 4.13 -1.92 15.40
N HIS A 9 4.28 -3.24 15.32
CA HIS A 9 3.54 -4.07 14.38
C HIS A 9 2.04 -4.04 14.67
N ASP A 10 1.20 -4.20 13.65
CA ASP A 10 -0.25 -4.29 13.79
C ASP A 10 -0.61 -5.50 14.66
N GLU A 11 -1.61 -5.35 15.55
CA GLU A 11 -2.03 -6.47 16.41
C GLU A 11 -2.57 -7.68 15.61
N MET A 12 -2.96 -7.46 14.35
CA MET A 12 -3.67 -8.42 13.50
C MET A 12 -4.85 -9.01 14.28
N SER A 13 -5.69 -8.12 14.80
CA SER A 13 -6.82 -8.49 15.64
C SER A 13 -7.90 -9.22 14.83
N ARG A 14 -8.29 -10.41 15.32
CA ARG A 14 -9.39 -11.20 14.76
C ARG A 14 -10.76 -10.80 15.34
N LYS A 15 -10.79 -9.84 16.28
CA LYS A 15 -12.02 -9.36 16.91
C LYS A 15 -12.95 -8.74 15.87
N ASN A 16 -14.25 -8.75 16.13
CA ASN A 16 -15.22 -8.09 15.26
C ASN A 16 -14.92 -6.57 15.24
N PRO A 17 -14.63 -5.98 14.07
CA PRO A 17 -14.29 -4.56 13.96
C PRO A 17 -15.52 -3.63 14.03
N GLY A 18 -16.73 -4.18 14.12
CA GLY A 18 -17.97 -3.43 14.28
C GLY A 18 -18.21 -2.46 13.12
N GLU A 19 -18.67 -1.25 13.44
CA GLU A 19 -19.00 -0.20 12.47
C GLU A 19 -17.78 0.35 11.71
N ARG A 20 -16.56 -0.05 12.08
CA ARG A 20 -15.33 0.37 11.43
C ARG A 20 -15.16 -0.25 10.04
N ILE A 21 -15.86 -1.35 9.74
CA ILE A 21 -15.83 -1.99 8.42
C ILE A 21 -17.17 -1.84 7.70
N ALA A 22 -17.10 -1.37 6.45
CA ALA A 22 -18.18 -1.45 5.48
C ALA A 22 -17.96 -2.60 4.49
N LEU A 23 -19.04 -3.28 4.12
CA LEU A 23 -19.06 -4.24 3.01
C LEU A 23 -19.65 -3.56 1.76
N ARG A 24 -19.06 -3.81 0.59
CA ARG A 24 -19.49 -3.26 -0.70
C ARG A 24 -19.43 -4.31 -1.80
N ASP A 25 -20.39 -4.25 -2.72
CA ASP A 25 -20.33 -4.93 -4.01
C ASP A 25 -20.04 -3.90 -5.08
N VAL A 26 -19.03 -4.14 -5.92
CA VAL A 26 -18.71 -3.23 -7.01
C VAL A 26 -19.66 -3.46 -8.17
N ALA A 27 -20.47 -2.44 -8.48
CA ALA A 27 -21.31 -2.41 -9.66
C ALA A 27 -20.64 -1.56 -10.75
N LEU A 28 -19.86 -2.19 -11.63
CA LEU A 28 -19.15 -1.54 -12.75
C LEU A 28 -20.09 -1.18 -13.93
N THR A 29 -21.25 -0.61 -13.63
CA THR A 29 -22.29 -0.32 -14.64
C THR A 29 -22.02 0.97 -15.42
N THR A 30 -21.25 1.90 -14.85
CA THR A 30 -20.92 3.17 -15.46
C THR A 30 -19.41 3.29 -15.65
N LEU A 31 -18.97 3.42 -16.89
CA LEU A 31 -17.57 3.68 -17.21
C LEU A 31 -17.21 5.12 -16.84
N PRO A 32 -16.02 5.38 -16.26
CA PRO A 32 -15.62 6.72 -15.85
C PRO A 32 -15.54 7.72 -17.02
N GLU A 33 -15.24 7.25 -18.23
CA GLU A 33 -15.18 8.05 -19.47
C GLU A 33 -16.55 8.36 -20.09
N SER A 34 -17.63 7.70 -19.64
CA SER A 34 -18.98 8.01 -20.11
C SER A 34 -19.44 9.39 -19.65
N SER A 35 -20.38 10.04 -20.34
CA SER A 35 -20.90 11.36 -19.92
C SER A 35 -21.40 11.33 -18.46
N ALA A 36 -22.16 10.30 -18.08
CA ALA A 36 -22.66 10.14 -16.72
C ALA A 36 -21.52 9.90 -15.71
N GLY A 37 -20.49 9.14 -16.09
CA GLY A 37 -19.28 8.95 -15.29
C GLY A 37 -18.52 10.26 -15.06
N LEU A 38 -18.30 11.04 -16.12
CA LEU A 38 -17.64 12.34 -16.06
C LEU A 38 -18.42 13.36 -15.22
N ASP A 39 -19.75 13.40 -15.32
CA ASP A 39 -20.59 14.28 -14.52
C ASP A 39 -20.55 13.88 -13.03
N THR A 40 -20.54 12.57 -12.75
CA THR A 40 -20.39 12.05 -11.39
C THR A 40 -19.02 12.40 -10.82
N MET A 41 -17.93 12.16 -11.57
CA MET A 41 -16.57 12.53 -11.17
C MET A 41 -16.44 14.04 -10.92
N ALA A 42 -17.05 14.90 -11.76
CA ALA A 42 -17.06 16.33 -11.55
C ALA A 42 -17.75 16.72 -10.22
N SER A 43 -18.87 16.07 -9.89
CA SER A 43 -19.55 16.26 -8.60
C SER A 43 -18.68 15.80 -7.42
N LEU A 44 -17.97 14.68 -7.56
CA LEU A 44 -17.02 14.19 -6.54
C LEU A 44 -15.86 15.17 -6.36
N GLY A 45 -15.32 15.72 -7.46
CA GLY A 45 -14.28 16.75 -7.45
C GLY A 45 -14.71 18.02 -6.70
N LYS A 46 -15.95 18.47 -6.87
CA LYS A 46 -16.52 19.58 -6.10
C LYS A 46 -16.53 19.28 -4.60
N ARG A 47 -16.96 18.08 -4.20
CA ARG A 47 -16.99 17.68 -2.78
C ARG A 47 -15.59 17.60 -2.18
N LEU A 48 -14.62 17.04 -2.92
CA LEU A 48 -13.21 17.01 -2.51
C LEU A 48 -12.65 18.42 -2.31
N SER A 49 -12.88 19.31 -3.29
CA SER A 49 -12.42 20.69 -3.23
C SER A 49 -13.07 21.46 -2.06
N GLN A 50 -14.36 21.28 -1.82
CA GLN A 50 -15.08 21.85 -0.67
C GLN A 50 -14.55 21.34 0.67
N ALA A 51 -14.12 20.08 0.74
CA ALA A 51 -13.50 19.50 1.92
C ALA A 51 -12.05 19.97 2.16
N GLY A 52 -11.50 20.80 1.27
CA GLY A 52 -10.14 21.32 1.35
C GLY A 52 -9.10 20.47 0.63
N VAL A 53 -9.48 19.42 -0.12
CA VAL A 53 -8.50 18.63 -0.88
C VAL A 53 -7.91 19.48 -1.99
N ARG A 54 -6.59 19.63 -1.99
CA ARG A 54 -5.82 20.40 -2.99
C ARG A 54 -4.85 19.54 -3.79
N ALA A 55 -4.46 18.38 -3.25
CA ALA A 55 -3.62 17.43 -3.93
C ALA A 55 -4.16 16.00 -3.77
N ILE A 56 -4.13 15.24 -4.86
CA ILE A 56 -4.38 13.80 -4.88
C ILE A 56 -3.13 13.13 -5.44
N VAL A 57 -2.56 12.21 -4.66
CA VAL A 57 -1.34 11.50 -4.99
C VAL A 57 -1.67 10.02 -5.17
N LEU A 58 -1.45 9.51 -6.37
CA LEU A 58 -1.51 8.08 -6.67
C LEU A 58 -0.13 7.49 -6.41
N LEU A 59 0.05 6.85 -5.25
CA LEU A 59 1.30 6.21 -4.86
C LEU A 59 1.22 4.71 -5.17
N HIS A 60 2.09 4.22 -6.06
CA HIS A 60 2.11 2.80 -6.44
C HIS A 60 3.52 2.22 -6.38
N GLY A 61 3.58 0.90 -6.27
CA GLY A 61 4.84 0.16 -6.30
C GLY A 61 4.76 -1.31 -5.92
N SER A 62 3.56 -1.88 -5.77
CA SER A 62 3.39 -3.34 -5.87
C SER A 62 3.23 -3.72 -7.34
N ILE A 63 4.37 -3.78 -8.02
CA ILE A 63 4.47 -3.91 -9.47
C ILE A 63 4.72 -5.37 -9.86
N MET A 64 4.06 -5.83 -10.92
CA MET A 64 4.29 -7.15 -11.50
C MET A 64 5.77 -7.34 -11.84
N GLY A 65 6.31 -8.50 -11.46
CA GLY A 65 7.71 -8.83 -11.71
C GLY A 65 8.68 -8.42 -10.60
N THR A 66 8.17 -7.97 -9.45
CA THR A 66 8.93 -7.85 -8.19
C THR A 66 8.52 -8.96 -7.21
N ASP A 67 9.32 -9.21 -6.17
CA ASP A 67 8.96 -10.16 -5.08
C ASP A 67 7.84 -9.57 -4.20
N VAL A 68 6.61 -9.62 -4.70
CA VAL A 68 5.43 -8.98 -4.10
C VAL A 68 4.94 -9.68 -2.84
N PHE A 69 5.29 -10.96 -2.70
CA PHE A 69 4.98 -11.78 -1.53
C PHE A 69 6.12 -11.83 -0.51
N GLY A 70 7.33 -11.38 -0.86
CA GLY A 70 8.49 -11.45 0.04
C GLY A 70 8.94 -12.89 0.32
N VAL A 71 8.91 -13.76 -0.70
CA VAL A 71 9.21 -15.19 -0.52
C VAL A 71 10.69 -15.44 -0.30
N GLN A 72 11.57 -14.54 -0.76
CA GLN A 72 13.01 -14.71 -0.61
C GLN A 72 13.41 -14.96 0.86
N ARG A 73 12.81 -14.24 1.81
CA ARG A 73 13.04 -14.49 3.25
C ARG A 73 12.57 -15.87 3.72
N LEU A 74 11.44 -16.35 3.19
CA LEU A 74 10.89 -17.67 3.53
C LEU A 74 11.80 -18.79 3.00
N ASP A 75 12.38 -18.61 1.81
CA ASP A 75 13.32 -19.54 1.20
C ASP A 75 14.68 -19.56 1.92
N GLU A 76 15.21 -18.39 2.33
CA GLU A 76 16.45 -18.29 3.13
C GLU A 76 16.34 -19.02 4.47
N LEU A 77 15.24 -18.84 5.20
CA LEU A 77 15.03 -19.44 6.52
C LEU A 77 14.55 -20.89 6.45
N GLY A 78 14.51 -21.48 5.26
CA GLY A 78 14.49 -22.93 5.07
C GLY A 78 13.18 -23.60 5.47
N GLY A 79 12.03 -22.96 5.25
CA GLY A 79 10.71 -23.59 5.43
C GLY A 79 10.61 -24.96 4.75
N LEU A 80 11.30 -25.13 3.62
CA LEU A 80 11.44 -26.41 2.90
C LEU A 80 12.66 -27.25 3.32
N LYS A 81 13.81 -26.64 3.65
CA LYS A 81 15.04 -27.38 4.03
C LYS A 81 14.88 -28.16 5.34
N ARG A 82 14.01 -27.71 6.24
CA ARG A 82 13.77 -28.34 7.55
C ARG A 82 12.50 -29.21 7.63
N GLY A 83 11.80 -29.40 6.51
CA GLY A 83 10.62 -30.28 6.45
C GLY A 83 9.36 -29.74 7.12
N TYR A 84 9.27 -28.43 7.41
CA TYR A 84 8.09 -27.83 8.04
C TYR A 84 6.83 -27.86 7.15
N SER A 85 7.00 -28.02 5.83
CA SER A 85 5.86 -28.24 4.93
C SER A 85 5.28 -29.66 5.01
N ARG A 86 6.00 -30.62 5.63
CA ARG A 86 5.54 -32.00 5.80
C ARG A 86 4.44 -32.07 6.86
N GLY A 87 3.22 -31.74 6.45
CA GLY A 87 2.03 -31.79 7.31
C GLY A 87 0.94 -30.76 6.96
N VAL A 88 1.24 -29.78 6.10
CA VAL A 88 0.24 -28.80 5.63
C VAL A 88 -0.05 -29.08 4.15
N ALA A 89 -1.20 -29.69 3.87
CA ALA A 89 -1.62 -29.99 2.50
C ALA A 89 -1.67 -28.70 1.64
N GLY A 90 -1.18 -28.78 0.40
CA GLY A 90 -1.20 -27.67 -0.57
C GLY A 90 -0.12 -26.59 -0.38
N LEU A 91 0.65 -26.62 0.71
CA LEU A 91 1.62 -25.56 1.03
C LEU A 91 2.76 -25.43 0.02
N ASP A 92 3.31 -26.54 -0.49
CA ASP A 92 4.39 -26.47 -1.48
C ASP A 92 3.90 -25.81 -2.79
N ALA A 93 2.66 -26.06 -3.17
CA ALA A 93 2.05 -25.46 -4.34
C ALA A 93 1.73 -23.97 -4.11
N LEU A 94 1.27 -23.60 -2.91
CA LEU A 94 1.12 -22.21 -2.49
C LEU A 94 2.44 -21.46 -2.59
N LEU A 95 3.52 -21.99 -2.02
CA LEU A 95 4.85 -21.37 -2.08
C LEU A 95 5.35 -21.23 -3.51
N ALA A 96 5.09 -22.22 -4.38
CA ALA A 96 5.40 -22.10 -5.80
C ALA A 96 4.65 -20.94 -6.48
N LEU A 97 3.38 -20.71 -6.13
CA LEU A 97 2.59 -19.58 -6.64
C LEU A 97 3.01 -18.22 -6.05
N MET A 98 3.74 -18.19 -4.94
CA MET A 98 4.23 -16.94 -4.37
C MET A 98 5.61 -16.55 -4.96
N ARG A 99 6.44 -17.51 -5.37
CA ARG A 99 7.79 -17.25 -5.88
C ARG A 99 7.79 -16.52 -7.22
N GLU A 100 8.62 -15.50 -7.33
CA GLU A 100 8.82 -14.70 -8.56
C GLU A 100 9.03 -15.54 -9.82
N ASN A 101 9.79 -16.63 -9.73
CA ASN A 101 10.15 -17.45 -10.89
C ASN A 101 9.07 -18.48 -11.31
N SER A 102 8.01 -18.68 -10.51
CA SER A 102 7.01 -19.72 -10.77
C SER A 102 5.56 -19.27 -10.56
N ASN A 103 5.33 -18.01 -10.21
CA ASN A 103 3.99 -17.45 -9.96
C ASN A 103 3.22 -17.06 -11.24
N GLY A 104 3.80 -17.22 -12.42
CA GLY A 104 3.17 -16.87 -13.70
C GLY A 104 3.09 -15.36 -13.98
N ILE A 105 3.66 -14.52 -13.11
CA ILE A 105 3.85 -13.09 -13.35
C ILE A 105 5.13 -12.93 -14.16
N SER A 106 5.09 -12.06 -15.17
CA SER A 106 6.28 -11.79 -15.96
C SER A 106 7.26 -10.91 -15.20
N GLN A 107 8.54 -11.15 -15.43
CA GLN A 107 9.60 -10.28 -14.93
C GLN A 107 9.39 -8.85 -15.42
N LEU A 108 9.95 -7.91 -14.65
CA LEU A 108 9.94 -6.51 -15.04
C LEU A 108 10.55 -6.31 -16.43
N PRO A 109 9.99 -5.40 -17.22
CA PRO A 109 10.44 -5.18 -18.58
C PRO A 109 11.89 -4.67 -18.62
N GLY A 110 12.62 -5.06 -19.68
CA GLY A 110 14.01 -4.66 -19.87
C GLY A 110 14.98 -5.19 -18.80
N GLY A 111 14.57 -6.16 -17.98
CA GLY A 111 15.39 -6.68 -16.87
C GLY A 111 15.53 -5.69 -15.72
N MET A 112 14.66 -4.68 -15.62
CA MET A 112 14.64 -3.77 -14.48
C MET A 112 14.51 -4.53 -13.16
N GLN A 113 15.14 -3.98 -12.13
CA GLN A 113 15.07 -4.51 -10.77
C GLN A 113 14.96 -3.32 -9.81
N PRO A 114 14.26 -3.48 -8.67
CA PRO A 114 14.32 -2.50 -7.59
C PRO A 114 15.78 -2.19 -7.18
N PRO A 115 16.10 -0.93 -6.80
CA PRO A 115 15.20 0.21 -6.66
C PRO A 115 14.78 0.82 -8.00
N LEU A 116 13.47 0.97 -8.21
CA LEU A 116 12.92 1.65 -9.38
C LEU A 116 13.03 3.17 -9.23
N ALA A 117 13.37 3.85 -10.34
CA ALA A 117 13.43 5.29 -10.38
C ALA A 117 12.03 5.89 -10.55
N ASN A 118 11.77 6.99 -9.85
CA ASN A 118 10.52 7.73 -9.97
C ASN A 118 10.59 8.75 -11.10
N ASP A 119 10.77 8.29 -12.34
CA ASP A 119 10.89 9.13 -13.52
C ASP A 119 9.89 8.74 -14.62
N ASP A 120 9.72 9.63 -15.59
CA ASP A 120 8.78 9.44 -16.70
C ASP A 120 9.21 8.30 -17.63
N ALA A 121 10.50 7.96 -17.69
CA ALA A 121 10.98 6.83 -18.50
C ALA A 121 10.51 5.50 -17.90
N THR A 122 10.72 5.32 -16.61
CA THR A 122 10.32 4.14 -15.85
C THR A 122 8.80 4.00 -15.83
N LYS A 123 8.06 5.08 -15.55
CA LYS A 123 6.59 5.07 -15.55
C LYS A 123 5.99 4.72 -16.91
N ARG A 124 6.55 5.24 -18.01
CA ARG A 124 6.10 4.89 -19.37
C ARG A 124 6.33 3.42 -19.69
N LEU A 125 7.52 2.90 -19.36
CA LEU A 125 7.84 1.49 -19.59
C LEU A 125 6.90 0.55 -18.81
N LEU A 126 6.55 0.91 -17.57
CA LEU A 126 5.58 0.18 -16.78
C LEU A 126 4.17 0.23 -17.39
N ASP A 127 3.73 1.40 -17.86
CA ASP A 127 2.42 1.57 -18.51
C ASP A 127 2.29 0.71 -19.78
N GLU A 128 3.33 0.69 -20.62
CA GLU A 128 3.35 -0.07 -21.89
C GLU A 128 3.26 -1.59 -21.68
N GLN A 129 3.79 -2.09 -20.56
CA GLN A 129 3.98 -3.54 -20.36
C GLN A 129 2.95 -4.15 -19.42
N MET A 130 2.50 -3.39 -18.42
CA MET A 130 1.55 -3.87 -17.42
C MET A 130 0.14 -3.31 -17.59
N GLY A 131 0.00 -2.21 -18.32
CA GLY A 131 -1.24 -1.45 -18.37
C GLY A 131 -1.65 -1.03 -16.95
N ASP A 132 -2.94 -1.17 -16.64
CA ASP A 132 -3.55 -0.76 -15.37
C ASP A 132 -3.64 -1.90 -14.32
N ALA A 133 -2.93 -3.01 -14.53
CA ALA A 133 -2.90 -4.15 -13.62
C ALA A 133 -1.82 -3.96 -12.54
N GLY A 134 -2.21 -3.48 -11.36
CA GLY A 134 -1.27 -3.13 -10.28
C GLY A 134 -0.44 -1.88 -10.55
N ASN A 135 -0.87 -1.02 -11.48
CA ASN A 135 -0.17 0.20 -11.88
C ASN A 135 -1.20 1.30 -12.20
N PHE A 136 -1.10 2.45 -11.52
CA PHE A 136 -1.87 3.62 -11.92
C PHE A 136 -1.25 4.22 -13.18
N THR A 137 -1.78 3.95 -14.36
CA THR A 137 -1.21 4.45 -15.62
C THR A 137 -1.31 5.96 -15.77
N ASN A 138 -0.56 6.53 -16.71
CA ASN A 138 -0.74 7.92 -17.10
C ASN A 138 -2.16 8.19 -17.64
N ALA A 139 -2.77 7.22 -18.33
CA ALA A 139 -4.17 7.32 -18.78
C ALA A 139 -5.15 7.42 -17.60
N TYR A 140 -4.93 6.62 -16.53
CA TYR A 140 -5.70 6.71 -15.30
C TYR A 140 -5.55 8.11 -14.65
N LEU A 141 -4.31 8.59 -14.51
CA LEU A 141 -4.04 9.91 -13.93
C LEU A 141 -4.72 11.04 -14.73
N GLU A 142 -4.61 11.01 -16.06
CA GLU A 142 -5.17 12.03 -16.94
C GLU A 142 -6.70 12.07 -16.90
N LEU A 143 -7.35 10.90 -16.95
CA LEU A 143 -8.80 10.82 -16.83
C LEU A 143 -9.28 11.34 -15.46
N MET A 144 -8.63 10.93 -14.38
CA MET A 144 -8.93 11.45 -13.04
C MET A 144 -8.78 12.98 -12.99
N ARG A 145 -7.64 13.50 -13.46
CA ARG A 145 -7.35 14.93 -13.47
C ARG A 145 -8.38 15.73 -14.24
N GLN A 146 -8.77 15.29 -15.44
CA GLN A 146 -9.73 15.99 -16.30
C GLN A 146 -11.14 15.94 -15.70
N SER A 147 -11.56 14.76 -15.25
CA SER A 147 -12.91 14.51 -14.74
C SER A 147 -13.20 15.20 -13.41
N LEU A 148 -12.27 15.16 -12.44
CA LEU A 148 -12.44 15.78 -11.12
C LEU A 148 -12.40 17.30 -11.18
N ASN A 149 -11.58 17.87 -12.07
CA ASN A 149 -11.38 19.32 -12.15
C ASN A 149 -12.40 20.05 -13.02
N ARG A 150 -13.36 19.32 -13.59
CA ARG A 150 -14.39 19.92 -14.44
C ARG A 150 -15.27 20.87 -13.63
N GLY A 151 -15.13 22.16 -13.92
CA GLY A 151 -15.91 23.23 -13.28
C GLY A 151 -15.47 23.57 -11.86
N LEU A 152 -14.19 23.34 -11.52
CA LEU A 152 -13.58 23.86 -10.29
C LEU A 152 -12.84 25.17 -10.58
N ASP A 153 -13.01 26.16 -9.69
CA ASP A 153 -12.26 27.42 -9.76
C ASP A 153 -10.78 27.22 -9.40
N GLN A 154 -10.52 26.30 -8.47
CA GLN A 154 -9.19 25.88 -8.06
C GLN A 154 -9.02 24.39 -8.37
N PRO A 155 -8.22 24.04 -9.40
CA PRO A 155 -7.95 22.66 -9.73
C PRO A 155 -7.23 21.91 -8.60
N ILE A 156 -7.70 20.70 -8.32
CA ILE A 156 -7.02 19.71 -7.50
C ILE A 156 -5.81 19.19 -8.29
N HIS A 157 -4.63 19.28 -7.68
CA HIS A 157 -3.41 18.76 -8.25
C HIS A 157 -3.38 17.22 -8.16
N CYS A 158 -3.55 16.53 -9.29
CA CYS A 158 -3.41 15.09 -9.36
C CYS A 158 -1.99 14.72 -9.82
N VAL A 159 -1.30 13.87 -9.08
CA VAL A 159 0.03 13.35 -9.44
C VAL A 159 0.12 11.85 -9.19
N ARG A 160 1.06 11.22 -9.89
CA ARG A 160 1.44 9.81 -9.71
C ARG A 160 2.89 9.72 -9.30
N GLU A 161 3.12 9.03 -8.19
CA GLU A 161 4.43 8.80 -7.60
C GLU A 161 4.73 7.29 -7.57
N LEU A 162 5.95 6.92 -7.99
CA LEU A 162 6.46 5.56 -7.91
C LEU A 162 7.50 5.50 -6.80
N TRP A 163 7.32 4.62 -5.81
CA TRP A 163 8.38 4.37 -4.83
C TRP A 163 9.35 3.30 -5.33
N SER A 164 10.47 3.08 -4.64
CA SER A 164 11.56 2.22 -5.13
C SER A 164 11.17 0.75 -5.36
N CYS A 165 10.02 0.29 -4.84
CA CYS A 165 9.57 -1.10 -4.91
C CYS A 165 10.56 -2.09 -4.23
N GLU A 166 11.43 -1.58 -3.37
CA GLU A 166 12.26 -2.41 -2.50
C GLU A 166 11.38 -2.98 -1.39
N HIS A 167 10.83 -4.18 -1.62
CA HIS A 167 9.91 -4.87 -0.72
C HIS A 167 10.59 -5.47 0.52
N HIS A 168 11.50 -4.71 1.13
CA HIS A 168 12.13 -5.04 2.40
C HIS A 168 12.05 -3.86 3.38
N HIS A 169 12.15 -4.12 4.69
CA HIS A 169 12.01 -3.11 5.75
C HIS A 169 12.82 -1.81 5.50
N LEU A 170 14.11 -1.92 5.15
CA LEU A 170 14.96 -0.77 4.84
C LEU A 170 14.48 0.02 3.62
N GLY A 171 14.05 -0.66 2.56
CA GLY A 171 13.54 -0.03 1.34
C GLY A 171 12.29 0.79 1.62
N ARG A 172 11.35 0.22 2.39
CA ARG A 172 10.15 0.94 2.83
C ARG A 172 10.47 2.13 3.75
N ALA A 173 11.46 2.01 4.63
CA ALA A 173 11.89 3.10 5.51
C ALA A 173 12.55 4.26 4.74
N LEU A 174 13.40 3.96 3.76
CA LEU A 174 13.98 4.97 2.86
C LEU A 174 12.90 5.64 1.99
N ALA A 175 11.94 4.86 1.48
CA ALA A 175 10.80 5.38 0.75
C ALA A 175 9.91 6.29 1.62
N ALA A 176 9.74 6.00 2.91
CA ALA A 176 8.98 6.84 3.82
C ALA A 176 9.64 8.21 4.01
N VAL A 177 10.96 8.26 4.19
CA VAL A 177 11.73 9.50 4.23
C VAL A 177 11.61 10.28 2.93
N SER A 178 11.76 9.60 1.78
CA SER A 178 11.59 10.24 0.47
C SER A 178 10.19 10.84 0.31
N MET A 179 9.15 10.10 0.71
CA MET A 179 7.76 10.56 0.70
C MET A 179 7.54 11.81 1.56
N LEU A 180 8.15 11.87 2.76
CA LEU A 180 8.10 13.08 3.60
C LEU A 180 8.78 14.29 2.93
N GLY A 181 9.88 14.05 2.21
CA GLY A 181 10.51 15.07 1.37
C GLY A 181 9.57 15.58 0.28
N ARG A 182 8.90 14.68 -0.45
CA ARG A 182 7.93 15.02 -1.50
C ARG A 182 6.69 15.74 -0.97
N LEU A 183 6.18 15.32 0.18
CA LEU A 183 5.10 16.02 0.89
C LEU A 183 5.49 17.46 1.20
N ARG A 184 6.72 17.69 1.66
CA ARG A 184 7.23 19.04 1.89
C ARG A 184 7.32 19.85 0.60
N ASP A 185 7.84 19.26 -0.47
CA ASP A 185 7.94 19.93 -1.77
C ASP A 185 6.54 20.39 -2.26
N TRP A 186 5.52 19.52 -2.20
CA TRP A 186 4.16 19.91 -2.60
C TRP A 186 3.55 21.01 -1.73
N VAL A 187 3.81 20.97 -0.42
CA VAL A 187 3.35 22.02 0.50
C VAL A 187 3.95 23.37 0.11
N GLU A 188 5.23 23.42 -0.25
CA GLU A 188 5.91 24.65 -0.68
C GLU A 188 5.44 25.11 -2.08
N GLU A 189 5.47 24.21 -3.06
CA GLU A 189 5.11 24.49 -4.45
C GLU A 189 3.66 24.96 -4.60
N ARG A 190 2.76 24.39 -3.80
CA ARG A 190 1.32 24.69 -3.85
C ARG A 190 0.85 25.64 -2.75
N LYS A 191 1.77 26.08 -1.88
CA LYS A 191 1.49 26.97 -0.74
C LYS A 191 0.36 26.42 0.15
N LEU A 192 0.38 25.10 0.39
CA LEU A 192 -0.63 24.45 1.21
C LEU A 192 -0.48 24.88 2.67
N GLY A 193 -1.60 25.04 3.35
CA GLY A 193 -1.62 25.42 4.75
C GLY A 193 -2.84 24.91 5.50
N GLN A 194 -3.17 25.61 6.58
CA GLN A 194 -4.32 25.26 7.42
C GLN A 194 -5.62 25.22 6.60
N GLY A 195 -6.34 24.11 6.71
CA GLY A 195 -7.59 23.86 5.97
C GLY A 195 -7.39 23.10 4.66
N ASP A 196 -6.17 23.08 4.12
CA ASP A 196 -5.85 22.27 2.94
C ASP A 196 -5.59 20.82 3.32
N ARG A 197 -5.82 19.92 2.36
CA ARG A 197 -5.64 18.48 2.50
C ARG A 197 -4.89 17.90 1.31
N ILE A 198 -3.98 16.98 1.61
CA ILE A 198 -3.34 16.09 0.65
C ILE A 198 -3.97 14.71 0.84
N LEU A 199 -4.55 14.15 -0.23
CA LEU A 199 -5.07 12.79 -0.24
C LEU A 199 -4.09 11.87 -0.96
N ILE A 200 -3.49 10.91 -0.26
CA ILE A 200 -2.69 9.86 -0.89
C ILE A 200 -3.51 8.59 -1.04
N GLN A 201 -3.59 8.07 -2.26
CA GLN A 201 -4.13 6.76 -2.59
C GLN A 201 -2.95 5.81 -2.86
N ALA A 202 -2.66 4.92 -1.91
CA ALA A 202 -1.51 4.03 -1.94
C ALA A 202 -1.92 2.59 -2.30
N HIS A 203 -1.33 2.03 -3.35
CA HIS A 203 -1.60 0.66 -3.79
C HIS A 203 -0.57 -0.36 -3.27
N GLY A 204 -1.08 -1.47 -2.73
CA GLY A 204 -0.31 -2.58 -2.21
C GLY A 204 0.64 -2.18 -1.08
N GLN A 205 1.90 -2.59 -1.22
CA GLN A 205 2.95 -2.32 -0.24
C GLN A 205 3.29 -0.83 -0.09
N ALA A 206 2.84 0.05 -0.99
CA ALA A 206 2.93 1.49 -0.75
C ALA A 206 2.17 1.93 0.53
N GLY A 207 1.13 1.19 0.94
CA GLY A 207 0.46 1.44 2.21
C GLY A 207 1.37 1.21 3.43
N LEU A 208 2.34 0.28 3.33
CA LEU A 208 3.33 0.05 4.39
C LEU A 208 4.32 1.23 4.50
N VAL A 209 4.67 1.86 3.38
CA VAL A 209 5.44 3.10 3.39
C VAL A 209 4.67 4.19 4.13
N LEU A 210 3.37 4.32 3.87
CA LEU A 210 2.54 5.30 4.56
C LEU A 210 2.29 5.00 6.04
N ALA A 211 2.28 3.73 6.45
CA ALA A 211 2.25 3.35 7.86
C ALA A 211 3.52 3.86 8.59
N LEU A 212 4.70 3.74 7.97
CA LEU A 212 5.94 4.32 8.52
C LEU A 212 5.90 5.86 8.52
N VAL A 213 5.38 6.48 7.46
CA VAL A 213 5.15 7.94 7.41
C VAL A 213 4.25 8.40 8.55
N SER A 214 3.18 7.66 8.86
CA SER A 214 2.26 8.00 9.97
C SER A 214 2.98 8.01 11.32
N ASN A 215 3.85 7.03 11.58
CA ASN A 215 4.67 6.96 12.79
C ASN A 215 5.74 8.07 12.85
N LEU A 216 6.32 8.45 11.72
CA LEU A 216 7.25 9.58 11.65
C LEU A 216 6.53 10.91 11.92
N PHE A 217 5.27 11.02 11.49
CA PHE A 217 4.38 12.16 11.72
C PHE A 217 3.79 12.26 13.12
N CYS A 218 3.99 11.25 13.98
CA CYS A 218 3.49 11.28 15.35
C CYS A 218 3.79 12.64 16.01
N VAL A 219 2.74 13.24 16.58
CA VAL A 219 2.79 14.60 17.15
C VAL A 219 3.78 14.64 18.32
N THR A 220 3.90 13.54 19.05
CA THR A 220 4.87 13.40 20.14
C THR A 220 6.21 12.93 19.60
N ALA A 221 7.29 13.54 20.07
CA ALA A 221 8.63 13.07 19.76
C ALA A 221 8.92 11.75 20.47
N THR A 222 9.13 10.68 19.68
CA THR A 222 9.49 9.35 20.20
C THR A 222 10.98 9.07 20.03
N SER A 223 11.56 8.31 20.96
CA SER A 223 12.94 7.82 20.83
C SER A 223 13.11 6.91 19.60
N SER A 224 12.07 6.13 19.24
CA SER A 224 12.03 5.29 18.04
C SER A 224 12.16 6.11 16.76
N ARG A 225 11.51 7.28 16.65
CA ARG A 225 11.65 8.17 15.49
C ARG A 225 13.09 8.63 15.30
N LYS A 226 13.73 9.09 16.39
CA LYS A 226 15.14 9.50 16.35
C LYS A 226 16.04 8.33 15.95
N ARG A 227 15.87 7.18 16.59
CA ARG A 227 16.65 5.96 16.30
C ARG A 227 16.55 5.55 14.82
N LEU A 228 15.35 5.59 14.23
CA LEU A 228 15.16 5.25 12.83
C LEU A 228 15.88 6.25 11.91
N LEU A 229 15.71 7.56 12.14
CA LEU A 229 16.33 8.59 11.31
C LEU A 229 17.86 8.54 11.40
N ASP A 230 18.43 8.39 12.59
CA ASP A 230 19.88 8.26 12.80
C ASP A 230 20.41 7.03 12.02
N LEU A 231 19.73 5.89 12.13
CA LEU A 231 20.09 4.67 11.40
C LEU A 231 20.05 4.85 9.86
N LEU A 232 19.05 5.55 9.34
CA LEU A 232 18.94 5.80 7.89
C LEU A 232 20.02 6.79 7.41
N VAL A 233 20.41 7.78 8.22
CA VAL A 233 21.53 8.69 7.90
C VAL A 233 22.85 7.93 7.86
N ASP A 234 23.10 7.06 8.84
CA ASP A 234 24.31 6.24 8.90
C ASP A 234 24.40 5.31 7.69
N PHE A 235 23.29 4.65 7.33
CA PHE A 235 23.23 3.82 6.13
C PHE A 235 23.44 4.62 4.85
N ALA A 236 22.79 5.78 4.71
CA ALA A 236 22.91 6.63 3.52
C ALA A 236 24.36 7.12 3.29
N SER A 237 25.05 7.45 4.39
CA SER A 237 26.46 7.87 4.35
C SER A 237 27.39 6.74 3.92
N GLN A 238 27.16 5.53 4.42
CA GLN A 238 27.98 4.35 4.09
C GLN A 238 27.68 3.77 2.69
N SER A 239 26.47 3.97 2.18
CA SER A 239 26.03 3.45 0.87
C SER A 239 26.17 4.47 -0.27
N ASN A 240 26.79 5.63 -0.03
CA ASN A 240 26.92 6.73 -0.99
C ASN A 240 25.57 7.16 -1.60
N ARG A 241 24.53 7.30 -0.76
CA ARG A 241 23.20 7.81 -1.12
C ARG A 241 22.98 9.22 -0.52
N PRO A 242 23.69 10.26 -1.00
CA PRO A 242 23.64 11.60 -0.40
C PRO A 242 22.24 12.25 -0.45
N ASP A 243 21.42 11.88 -1.43
CA ASP A 243 20.04 12.39 -1.56
C ASP A 243 19.15 11.98 -0.39
N SER A 244 19.32 10.75 0.13
CA SER A 244 18.58 10.29 1.31
C SER A 244 19.04 11.03 2.57
N ALA A 245 20.35 11.18 2.76
CA ALA A 245 20.90 11.90 3.92
C ALA A 245 20.47 13.38 3.95
N SER A 246 20.58 14.07 2.80
CA SER A 246 20.14 15.47 2.67
C SER A 246 18.63 15.63 2.87
N THR A 247 17.82 14.69 2.39
CA THR A 247 16.38 14.68 2.65
C THR A 247 16.09 14.56 4.14
N ILE A 248 16.76 13.65 4.86
CA ILE A 248 16.58 13.49 6.32
C ILE A 248 16.96 14.78 7.06
N GLN A 249 18.11 15.36 6.72
CA GLN A 249 18.57 16.62 7.32
C GLN A 249 17.55 17.75 7.11
N ARG A 250 16.91 17.81 5.94
CA ARG A 250 15.88 18.79 5.62
C ARG A 250 14.58 18.59 6.41
N ILE A 251 14.09 17.35 6.51
CA ILE A 251 12.77 17.07 7.11
C ILE A 251 12.81 16.92 8.63
N ALA A 252 13.93 16.48 9.21
CA ALA A 252 13.99 16.16 10.64
C ALA A 252 13.63 17.36 11.56
N PRO A 253 14.13 18.59 11.34
CA PRO A 253 13.71 19.75 12.13
C PRO A 253 12.21 20.06 11.98
N LEU A 254 11.66 19.86 10.79
CA LEU A 254 10.25 20.11 10.50
C LEU A 254 9.33 19.09 11.20
N LEU A 255 9.76 17.83 11.28
CA LEU A 255 9.05 16.79 12.04
C LEU A 255 9.07 17.08 13.55
N VAL A 256 10.22 17.51 14.09
CA VAL A 256 10.33 17.90 15.51
C VAL A 256 9.42 19.06 15.84
N ASN A 257 9.32 20.05 14.94
CA ASN A 257 8.50 21.23 15.14
C ASN A 257 7.02 21.04 14.75
N GLY A 258 6.63 19.89 14.21
CA GLY A 258 5.26 19.66 13.70
C GLY A 258 4.88 20.55 12.52
N THR A 259 5.86 21.04 11.75
CA THR A 259 5.66 22.05 10.69
C THR A 259 5.87 21.52 9.27
N LEU A 260 6.15 20.22 9.09
CA LEU A 260 6.42 19.62 7.77
C LEU A 260 5.32 19.95 6.75
N LEU A 261 4.05 19.79 7.15
CA LEU A 261 2.89 20.04 6.30
C LEU A 261 2.36 21.48 6.36
N ASN A 262 3.02 22.39 7.08
CA ASN A 262 2.58 23.79 7.23
C ASN A 262 1.10 23.93 7.70
N GLY A 263 0.62 22.99 8.51
CA GLY A 263 -0.77 22.95 8.99
C GLY A 263 -1.79 22.29 8.05
N ALA A 264 -1.39 21.85 6.85
CA ALA A 264 -2.22 21.02 6.00
C ALA A 264 -2.39 19.60 6.59
N MET A 265 -3.50 18.95 6.29
CA MET A 265 -3.78 17.58 6.74
C MET A 265 -3.39 16.54 5.69
N LEU A 266 -2.88 15.39 6.14
CA LEU A 266 -2.64 14.24 5.29
C LEU A 266 -3.75 13.20 5.47
N ASP A 267 -4.56 13.00 4.43
CA ASP A 267 -5.55 11.93 4.35
C ASP A 267 -4.97 10.76 3.54
N VAL A 268 -5.19 9.53 3.99
CA VAL A 268 -4.62 8.32 3.40
C VAL A 268 -5.71 7.30 3.08
N VAL A 269 -5.66 6.79 1.86
CA VAL A 269 -6.42 5.62 1.41
C VAL A 269 -5.44 4.56 0.97
N THR A 270 -5.58 3.33 1.47
CA THR A 270 -4.78 2.20 0.99
C THR A 270 -5.64 1.22 0.21
N PHE A 271 -5.11 0.71 -0.90
CA PHE A 271 -5.71 -0.31 -1.72
C PHE A 271 -4.94 -1.63 -1.59
N GLY A 272 -5.52 -2.64 -0.95
CA GLY A 272 -4.90 -3.96 -0.83
C GLY A 272 -3.59 -4.01 -0.02
N MET A 273 -3.37 -3.05 0.89
CA MET A 273 -2.18 -3.05 1.74
C MET A 273 -2.18 -4.28 2.67
N PRO A 274 -1.08 -5.07 2.72
CA PRO A 274 -0.93 -6.13 3.70
C PRO A 274 -0.99 -5.61 5.13
N VAL A 275 -1.70 -6.32 6.02
CA VAL A 275 -1.77 -5.95 7.45
C VAL A 275 -0.46 -6.36 8.11
N ARG A 276 0.39 -5.37 8.42
CA ARG A 276 1.76 -5.61 8.90
C ARG A 276 2.22 -4.51 9.86
N TYR A 277 2.55 -3.32 9.37
CA TYR A 277 2.96 -2.22 10.25
C TYR A 277 1.74 -1.56 10.88
N GLY A 278 1.82 -1.27 12.18
CA GLY A 278 0.81 -0.50 12.87
C GLY A 278 0.87 0.97 12.48
N TRP A 279 -0.28 1.64 12.56
CA TRP A 279 -0.43 3.04 12.18
C TRP A 279 -0.40 3.95 13.42
N ASP A 280 0.16 5.14 13.25
CA ASP A 280 -0.03 6.23 14.21
C ASP A 280 -0.98 7.28 13.60
N PRO A 281 -2.26 7.30 13.97
CA PRO A 281 -3.23 8.21 13.37
C PRO A 281 -3.10 9.65 13.90
N SER A 282 -2.28 9.93 14.92
CA SER A 282 -2.24 11.24 15.59
C SER A 282 -1.79 12.37 14.65
N GLY A 283 -0.95 12.04 13.67
CA GLY A 283 -0.47 12.98 12.64
C GLY A 283 -1.25 12.93 11.33
N LEU A 284 -2.28 12.09 11.22
CA LEU A 284 -3.10 11.93 10.01
C LEU A 284 -4.43 12.67 10.16
N GLY A 285 -5.03 13.05 9.02
CA GLY A 285 -6.39 13.58 8.97
C GLY A 285 -7.43 12.46 8.94
N LYS A 286 -7.36 11.60 7.93
CA LYS A 286 -8.30 10.49 7.71
C LYS A 286 -7.54 9.28 7.19
N LEU A 287 -7.98 8.09 7.59
CA LEU A 287 -7.37 6.82 7.18
C LEU A 287 -8.47 5.84 6.77
N LEU A 288 -8.39 5.34 5.53
CA LEU A 288 -9.30 4.35 4.97
C LEU A 288 -8.52 3.22 4.29
N HIS A 289 -8.91 1.98 4.57
CA HIS A 289 -8.35 0.79 3.94
C HIS A 289 -9.41 0.13 3.07
N ILE A 290 -9.17 0.04 1.76
CA ILE A 290 -10.04 -0.64 0.80
C ILE A 290 -9.36 -1.94 0.38
N VAL A 291 -10.05 -3.06 0.54
CA VAL A 291 -9.52 -4.39 0.25
C VAL A 291 -10.52 -5.19 -0.59
N ASN A 292 -10.04 -5.73 -1.72
CA ASN A 292 -10.76 -6.66 -2.57
C ASN A 292 -10.97 -7.96 -1.79
N HIS A 293 -12.21 -8.30 -1.51
CA HIS A 293 -12.56 -9.36 -0.59
C HIS A 293 -13.87 -10.03 -0.99
N ARG A 294 -13.85 -11.37 -0.97
CA ARG A 294 -15.05 -12.19 -1.13
C ARG A 294 -15.27 -13.01 0.12
N SER A 295 -16.45 -12.91 0.70
CA SER A 295 -16.78 -13.65 1.90
C SER A 295 -17.02 -15.12 1.56
N MET A 296 -16.01 -15.95 1.79
CA MET A 296 -16.07 -17.40 1.61
C MET A 296 -16.37 -18.16 2.91
N ARG A 297 -16.45 -17.44 4.03
CA ARG A 297 -16.60 -18.05 5.35
C ARG A 297 -18.06 -18.33 5.67
N THR A 298 -18.31 -19.47 6.28
CA THR A 298 -19.64 -19.89 6.74
C THR A 298 -19.87 -19.67 8.24
N ASP A 299 -18.83 -19.25 8.99
CA ASP A 299 -18.88 -19.04 10.45
C ASP A 299 -19.31 -17.63 10.87
N GLY A 300 -19.85 -16.83 9.94
CA GLY A 300 -20.34 -15.47 10.19
C GLY A 300 -19.25 -14.40 10.36
N LYS A 301 -17.96 -14.75 10.30
CA LYS A 301 -16.84 -13.79 10.44
C LYS A 301 -16.46 -13.16 9.10
N THR A 302 -17.40 -12.47 8.47
CA THR A 302 -17.27 -11.96 7.09
C THR A 302 -16.14 -10.97 6.86
N TRP A 303 -15.51 -10.45 7.93
CA TRP A 303 -14.36 -9.54 7.85
C TRP A 303 -12.99 -10.22 7.77
N LEU A 304 -12.94 -11.55 7.89
CA LEU A 304 -11.71 -12.34 7.77
C LEU A 304 -11.68 -13.08 6.43
N SER A 305 -10.48 -13.33 5.88
CA SER A 305 -10.34 -14.32 4.80
C SER A 305 -10.65 -15.74 5.30
N LYS A 306 -10.77 -16.67 4.36
CA LYS A 306 -10.90 -18.11 4.67
C LYS A 306 -9.68 -18.52 5.52
N MET A 307 -9.94 -19.19 6.64
CA MET A 307 -8.89 -19.55 7.61
C MET A 307 -7.91 -20.58 7.05
N GLU A 308 -8.40 -21.42 6.13
CA GLU A 308 -7.58 -22.35 5.39
C GLU A 308 -6.91 -21.59 4.26
N LEU A 309 -5.57 -21.55 4.30
CA LEU A 309 -4.76 -21.13 3.15
C LEU A 309 -5.28 -21.83 1.88
N PRO A 310 -5.10 -21.23 0.69
CA PRO A 310 -5.62 -21.79 -0.55
C PRO A 310 -5.39 -23.31 -0.65
N GLN A 311 -6.47 -24.09 -0.52
CA GLN A 311 -6.39 -25.57 -0.43
C GLN A 311 -6.25 -26.18 -1.82
N ILE A 312 -6.75 -25.48 -2.84
CA ILE A 312 -6.63 -25.86 -4.24
C ILE A 312 -5.78 -24.81 -4.97
N THR A 313 -4.87 -25.28 -5.81
CA THR A 313 -3.92 -24.45 -6.57
C THR A 313 -4.59 -23.44 -7.50
N MET A 314 -5.87 -23.62 -7.80
CA MET A 314 -6.65 -22.75 -8.68
C MET A 314 -7.29 -21.55 -7.94
N GLU A 315 -7.37 -21.55 -6.60
CA GLU A 315 -8.02 -20.46 -5.86
C GLU A 315 -7.31 -19.11 -6.07
N MET A 316 -5.97 -19.09 -6.03
CA MET A 316 -5.18 -17.86 -6.21
C MET A 316 -5.20 -17.32 -7.65
N PRO A 317 -4.90 -18.11 -8.70
CA PRO A 317 -4.83 -17.59 -10.07
C PRO A 317 -6.13 -16.93 -10.56
N ILE A 318 -7.30 -17.38 -10.06
CA ILE A 318 -8.61 -16.82 -10.42
C ILE A 318 -9.13 -15.78 -9.41
N ALA A 319 -8.33 -15.41 -8.40
CA ALA A 319 -8.69 -14.48 -7.34
C ALA A 319 -9.98 -14.85 -6.58
N TRP A 320 -10.21 -16.15 -6.31
CA TRP A 320 -11.48 -16.62 -5.73
C TRP A 320 -11.82 -15.89 -4.41
N GLY A 321 -10.85 -15.72 -3.51
CA GLY A 321 -11.03 -15.04 -2.23
C GLY A 321 -10.93 -13.51 -2.26
N GLY A 322 -10.67 -12.93 -3.44
CA GLY A 322 -10.26 -11.52 -3.58
C GLY A 322 -8.74 -11.42 -3.65
N ASP A 323 -8.16 -10.48 -2.90
CA ASP A 323 -6.73 -10.16 -2.95
C ASP A 323 -5.87 -11.10 -2.08
N TYR A 324 -5.09 -11.96 -2.73
CA TYR A 324 -4.17 -12.88 -2.05
C TYR A 324 -2.78 -12.30 -1.81
N ILE A 325 -2.36 -11.26 -2.54
CA ILE A 325 -1.10 -10.55 -2.25
C ILE A 325 -1.22 -9.88 -0.88
N GLN A 326 -2.33 -9.19 -0.65
CA GLN A 326 -2.65 -8.57 0.64
C GLN A 326 -2.65 -9.59 1.79
N GLU A 327 -3.19 -10.78 1.55
CA GLU A 327 -3.35 -11.83 2.56
C GLU A 327 -2.03 -12.51 2.95
N LEU A 328 -1.12 -12.67 1.98
CA LEU A 328 0.06 -13.52 2.14
C LEU A 328 1.37 -12.74 2.31
N ALA A 329 1.43 -11.46 1.89
CA ALA A 329 2.59 -10.58 2.09
C ALA A 329 2.64 -9.96 3.50
N VAL A 330 2.35 -10.77 4.51
CA VAL A 330 2.25 -10.40 5.94
C VAL A 330 3.58 -10.58 6.68
N GLY A 331 3.61 -10.27 7.98
CA GLY A 331 4.82 -10.36 8.80
C GLY A 331 5.52 -11.71 8.71
N GLY A 332 6.86 -11.70 8.70
CA GLY A 332 7.71 -12.87 8.46
C GLY A 332 8.02 -13.17 6.99
N SER A 333 7.39 -12.47 6.04
CA SER A 333 7.76 -12.46 4.62
C SER A 333 8.42 -11.13 4.23
N ASP A 334 9.44 -11.17 3.41
CA ASP A 334 10.11 -9.97 2.88
C ASP A 334 11.04 -10.32 1.71
N ALA A 335 11.26 -9.36 0.81
CA ALA A 335 12.40 -9.44 -0.10
C ALA A 335 13.71 -9.26 0.69
N LEU A 336 14.83 -9.59 0.07
CA LEU A 336 16.14 -9.47 0.73
C LEU A 336 16.98 -8.38 0.08
N PRO A 337 17.64 -7.52 0.88
CA PRO A 337 18.63 -6.61 0.34
C PRO A 337 19.81 -7.37 -0.28
N THR A 338 20.38 -6.82 -1.35
CA THR A 338 21.44 -7.46 -2.13
C THR A 338 22.83 -7.32 -1.51
N THR A 339 23.06 -6.31 -0.67
CA THR A 339 24.38 -6.03 -0.07
C THR A 339 24.39 -6.31 1.44
N GLU A 340 25.53 -6.71 1.99
CA GLU A 340 25.68 -7.00 3.43
C GLU A 340 25.42 -5.77 4.32
N LEU A 341 25.83 -4.59 3.85
CA LEU A 341 25.50 -3.32 4.50
C LEU A 341 23.98 -3.12 4.58
N ALA A 342 23.27 -3.32 3.46
CA ALA A 342 21.82 -3.18 3.42
C ALA A 342 21.11 -4.27 4.23
N LYS A 343 21.62 -5.52 4.25
CA LYS A 343 21.09 -6.59 5.11
C LYS A 343 21.21 -6.24 6.60
N THR A 344 22.35 -5.69 7.00
CA THR A 344 22.59 -5.25 8.39
C THR A 344 21.62 -4.13 8.79
N ALA A 345 21.51 -3.09 7.95
CA ALA A 345 20.58 -1.99 8.20
C ALA A 345 19.11 -2.45 8.15
N ASN A 346 18.75 -3.33 7.22
CA ASN A 346 17.42 -3.92 7.12
C ASN A 346 17.04 -4.71 8.37
N LYS A 347 17.97 -5.50 8.92
CA LYS A 347 17.76 -6.20 10.18
C LYS A 347 17.49 -5.24 11.34
N ALA A 348 18.26 -4.16 11.42
CA ALA A 348 18.07 -3.17 12.48
C ALA A 348 16.75 -2.38 12.35
N VAL A 349 16.27 -2.08 11.14
CA VAL A 349 14.91 -1.54 10.93
C VAL A 349 13.87 -2.59 11.30
N TRP A 350 14.05 -3.83 10.84
CA TRP A 350 13.12 -4.94 11.09
C TRP A 350 12.87 -5.14 12.59
N GLU A 351 13.92 -5.20 13.41
CA GLU A 351 13.82 -5.32 14.88
C GLU A 351 13.05 -4.17 15.55
N MET A 352 12.86 -3.03 14.86
CA MET A 352 12.04 -1.93 15.35
C MET A 352 10.56 -2.08 14.96
N VAL A 353 10.27 -2.67 13.80
CA VAL A 353 8.94 -2.57 13.17
C VAL A 353 8.14 -3.87 13.16
N GLU A 354 8.77 -5.01 13.40
CA GLU A 354 8.11 -6.31 13.29
C GLU A 354 8.74 -7.38 14.20
N PRO A 355 7.93 -8.07 15.02
CA PRO A 355 8.41 -9.10 15.94
C PRO A 355 8.48 -10.50 15.29
N PHE A 356 8.14 -10.63 14.01
CA PHE A 356 7.98 -11.90 13.32
C PHE A 356 9.16 -12.17 12.39
N ASP A 357 9.77 -13.36 12.51
CA ASP A 357 10.77 -13.86 11.57
C ASP A 357 10.43 -15.27 11.10
N GLY A 358 10.64 -15.50 9.81
CA GLY A 358 10.67 -16.83 9.25
C GLY A 358 9.32 -17.52 9.09
N PHE A 359 9.42 -18.75 8.59
CA PHE A 359 8.30 -19.47 8.03
C PHE A 359 7.16 -19.74 9.03
N GLU A 360 7.48 -20.17 10.26
CA GLU A 360 6.46 -20.47 11.28
C GLU A 360 5.67 -19.23 11.69
N ARG A 361 6.35 -18.09 11.83
CA ARG A 361 5.72 -16.82 12.18
C ARG A 361 4.94 -16.24 11.02
N TRP A 362 5.45 -16.36 9.80
CA TRP A 362 4.67 -16.05 8.60
C TRP A 362 3.37 -16.87 8.53
N LEU A 363 3.47 -18.18 8.74
CA LEU A 363 2.30 -19.07 8.72
C LEU A 363 1.30 -18.72 9.83
N GLU A 364 1.79 -18.34 11.02
CA GLU A 364 0.95 -17.80 12.10
C GLU A 364 0.18 -16.56 11.63
N CYS A 365 0.88 -15.58 11.04
CA CYS A 365 0.29 -14.33 10.56
C CYS A 365 -0.73 -14.59 9.44
N ALA A 366 -0.37 -15.38 8.43
CA ALA A 366 -1.26 -15.70 7.32
C ALA A 366 -2.56 -16.38 7.79
N ARG A 367 -2.46 -17.29 8.78
CA ARG A 367 -3.63 -17.96 9.39
C ARG A 367 -4.51 -17.04 10.24
N ARG A 368 -4.05 -15.85 10.62
CA ARG A 368 -4.91 -14.86 11.30
C ARG A 368 -6.00 -14.35 10.34
N ALA A 369 -5.76 -14.39 9.03
CA ALA A 369 -6.74 -14.07 8.00
C ALA A 369 -7.32 -12.64 8.11
N VAL A 370 -6.55 -11.71 8.68
CA VAL A 370 -6.99 -10.33 8.92
C VAL A 370 -6.84 -9.52 7.63
N ARG A 371 -7.92 -8.82 7.25
CA ARG A 371 -7.99 -8.04 6.01
C ARG A 371 -7.77 -6.56 6.20
N ILE A 372 -8.09 -6.02 7.37
CA ILE A 372 -8.06 -4.58 7.65
C ILE A 372 -7.15 -4.31 8.86
N PRO A 373 -6.22 -3.34 8.78
CA PRO A 373 -5.40 -2.89 9.92
C PRO A 373 -6.23 -2.48 11.13
N SER A 374 -5.62 -2.44 12.31
CA SER A 374 -6.28 -2.14 13.58
C SER A 374 -6.81 -0.70 13.65
N GLU A 375 -6.11 0.24 13.02
CA GLU A 375 -6.48 1.66 12.93
C GLU A 375 -7.20 2.01 11.62
N GLY A 376 -7.83 3.18 11.58
CA GLY A 376 -8.53 3.68 10.39
C GLY A 376 -9.90 3.05 10.14
N MET A 377 -10.59 3.45 9.09
CA MET A 377 -11.81 2.77 8.61
C MET A 377 -11.44 1.68 7.60
N GLY A 378 -12.26 0.64 7.51
CA GLY A 378 -12.10 -0.46 6.56
C GLY A 378 -13.26 -0.56 5.59
N MET A 379 -12.96 -1.01 4.38
CA MET A 379 -13.92 -1.35 3.36
C MET A 379 -13.51 -2.65 2.69
N LEU A 380 -14.38 -3.64 2.76
CA LEU A 380 -14.23 -4.89 2.04
C LEU A 380 -15.14 -4.82 0.83
N ALA A 381 -14.54 -4.80 -0.36
CA ALA A 381 -15.25 -4.63 -1.60
C ALA A 381 -15.09 -5.89 -2.46
N ASP A 382 -16.18 -6.43 -2.98
CA ASP A 382 -16.12 -7.46 -4.03
C ASP A 382 -16.07 -6.78 -5.40
N TYR A 383 -14.88 -6.71 -5.99
CA TYR A 383 -14.65 -6.09 -7.31
C TYR A 383 -15.20 -6.88 -8.49
N LYS A 384 -15.77 -8.06 -8.24
CA LYS A 384 -16.21 -9.02 -9.27
C LYS A 384 -15.12 -9.32 -10.32
N ASP A 385 -13.86 -9.24 -9.91
CA ASP A 385 -12.70 -9.51 -10.74
C ASP A 385 -12.46 -11.00 -10.97
N SER A 386 -13.15 -11.91 -10.28
CA SER A 386 -13.12 -13.35 -10.59
C SER A 386 -14.03 -13.64 -11.80
N THR A 387 -13.50 -13.46 -13.01
CA THR A 387 -14.26 -13.59 -14.28
C THR A 387 -14.11 -14.97 -14.94
N GLY A 388 -13.46 -15.92 -14.26
CA GLY A 388 -13.17 -17.25 -14.80
C GLY A 388 -11.89 -17.33 -15.64
N SER A 389 -11.15 -16.22 -15.81
CA SER A 389 -9.78 -16.28 -16.33
C SER A 389 -8.84 -16.83 -15.25
N SER A 390 -7.95 -17.75 -15.65
CA SER A 390 -6.87 -18.25 -14.81
C SER A 390 -5.53 -17.54 -15.09
N ASN A 391 -5.56 -16.50 -15.93
CA ASN A 391 -4.37 -15.75 -16.25
C ASN A 391 -4.03 -14.79 -15.09
N VAL A 392 -2.94 -15.10 -14.40
CA VAL A 392 -2.46 -14.30 -13.26
C VAL A 392 -2.18 -12.84 -13.65
N ARG A 393 -1.85 -12.54 -14.92
CA ARG A 393 -1.69 -11.15 -15.38
C ARG A 393 -3.00 -10.35 -15.37
N ASP A 394 -4.15 -11.01 -15.47
CA ASP A 394 -5.45 -10.33 -15.50
C ASP A 394 -5.92 -9.98 -14.08
N HIS A 395 -5.65 -10.85 -13.11
CA HIS A 395 -6.14 -10.64 -11.74
C HIS A 395 -5.05 -10.13 -10.81
N TYR A 396 -3.79 -10.42 -11.12
CA TYR A 396 -2.66 -10.23 -10.24
C TYR A 396 -2.94 -10.82 -8.85
N PHE A 397 -3.44 -12.05 -8.82
CA PHE A 397 -3.95 -12.70 -7.61
C PHE A 397 -5.00 -11.88 -6.83
N GLY A 398 -5.83 -11.13 -7.55
CA GLY A 398 -6.87 -10.24 -7.02
C GLY A 398 -6.40 -8.82 -6.68
N HIS A 399 -5.10 -8.58 -6.79
CA HIS A 399 -4.47 -7.33 -6.38
C HIS A 399 -4.54 -6.22 -7.45
N ALA A 400 -4.82 -6.56 -8.70
CA ALA A 400 -4.95 -5.59 -9.78
C ALA A 400 -6.27 -4.80 -9.73
N ALA A 401 -7.29 -5.32 -9.05
CA ALA A 401 -8.66 -4.80 -9.12
C ALA A 401 -8.78 -3.30 -8.81
N TYR A 402 -7.94 -2.79 -7.90
CA TYR A 402 -8.01 -1.39 -7.45
C TYR A 402 -7.50 -0.38 -8.46
N THR A 403 -6.54 -0.77 -9.30
CA THR A 403 -5.86 0.15 -10.24
C THR A 403 -6.50 0.13 -11.63
N ARG A 404 -7.44 -0.80 -11.87
CA ARG A 404 -8.17 -0.88 -13.13
C ARG A 404 -8.92 0.42 -13.39
N LEU A 405 -8.87 0.89 -14.64
CA LEU A 405 -9.51 2.14 -15.04
C LEU A 405 -11.01 2.13 -14.71
N ASN A 406 -11.68 1.01 -14.97
CA ASN A 406 -13.11 0.85 -14.68
C ASN A 406 -13.46 0.92 -13.18
N ALA A 407 -12.49 0.68 -12.28
CA ALA A 407 -12.68 0.80 -10.83
C ALA A 407 -12.57 2.25 -10.32
N MET A 408 -12.02 3.18 -11.12
CA MET A 408 -11.77 4.57 -10.70
C MET A 408 -13.00 5.27 -10.13
N LEU A 409 -14.13 5.18 -10.82
CA LEU A 409 -15.37 5.84 -10.41
C LEU A 409 -15.89 5.28 -9.08
N PHE A 410 -15.89 3.96 -8.94
CA PHE A 410 -16.27 3.29 -7.70
C PHE A 410 -15.36 3.72 -6.55
N ASN A 411 -14.04 3.58 -6.72
CA ASN A 411 -13.04 3.93 -5.70
C ASN A 411 -13.18 5.38 -5.26
N THR A 412 -13.27 6.32 -6.21
CA THR A 412 -13.41 7.74 -5.90
C THR A 412 -14.73 8.03 -5.18
N THR A 413 -15.82 7.38 -5.58
CA THR A 413 -17.13 7.52 -4.94
C THR A 413 -17.07 7.06 -3.49
N GLU A 414 -16.54 5.87 -3.24
CA GLU A 414 -16.44 5.29 -1.90
C GLU A 414 -15.51 6.09 -0.99
N ILE A 415 -14.37 6.58 -1.52
CA ILE A 415 -13.47 7.47 -0.78
C ILE A 415 -14.20 8.75 -0.36
N VAL A 416 -14.92 9.38 -1.29
CA VAL A 416 -15.65 10.62 -1.00
C VAL A 416 -16.79 10.40 -0.02
N GLN A 417 -17.51 9.29 -0.12
CA GLN A 417 -18.58 8.96 0.80
C GLN A 417 -18.06 8.66 2.21
N ALA A 418 -17.03 7.84 2.33
CA ALA A 418 -16.47 7.44 3.61
C ALA A 418 -15.75 8.61 4.30
N LEU A 419 -14.97 9.40 3.56
CA LEU A 419 -14.11 10.43 4.14
C LEU A 419 -14.74 11.82 4.13
N TYR A 420 -15.51 12.19 3.12
CA TYR A 420 -15.90 13.59 2.86
C TYR A 420 -17.42 13.77 2.69
N SER A 421 -18.23 12.95 3.36
CA SER A 421 -19.65 13.23 3.53
C SER A 421 -19.86 14.34 4.55
N ALA A 422 -20.69 15.32 4.21
CA ALA A 422 -21.12 16.34 5.16
C ALA A 422 -21.79 15.63 6.34
N LYS A 423 -21.36 15.95 7.55
CA LYS A 423 -22.11 15.61 8.76
C LYS A 423 -23.24 16.62 8.94
#